data_AF-A0A433U432-F1
#
_entry.id   AF-A0A433U432-F1
#
_cell.length_a   1.000
_cell.length_b   1.000
_cell.length_c   1.000
_cell.angle_alpha   90.00
_cell.angle_beta   90.00
_cell.angle_gamma   90.00
#
_symmetry.space_group_name_H-M   'P 1'
#
loop_
_entity.id
_entity.type
_entity.pdbx_description
1 polymer ?
#
loop_
_entity_poly.entity_id
_entity_poly.type
_entity_poly.pdbx_seq_one_letter_code
_entity_poly.pdbx_strand_id
1 'polypeptide(L)'
;MYLVAFASHDWLGLEQGTTISLWRKCHRDYVIDVWRCQPWDSLPGFVRAAQAFCVTGLLTYAFSVIILIAYLTVQFLQRIRGVLVMLCLLIFTSGCMTLLALIVMGIKGHDHLTELKMDDREVLRLLATGVDILGRFYIGWSFVVALISALVTLSSFMCCMVEAVHVGMTSE
;
A
#
# COMPACT_ATOMS: atom_id res chain seq x y z
N MET A 1 7.58 -4.16 7.34
CA MET A 1 7.06 -2.77 7.27
C MET A 1 5.81 -2.69 6.40
N TYR A 2 5.82 -3.22 5.18
CA TYR A 2 4.65 -3.23 4.29
C TYR A 2 3.35 -3.79 4.92
N LEU A 3 3.42 -4.95 5.60
CA LEU A 3 2.25 -5.55 6.28
C LEU A 3 1.62 -4.64 7.34
N VAL A 4 2.43 -3.85 8.04
CA VAL A 4 1.97 -2.91 9.07
C VAL A 4 1.20 -1.76 8.42
N ALA A 5 1.71 -1.20 7.33
CA ALA A 5 0.99 -0.19 6.56
C ALA A 5 -0.29 -0.74 5.92
N PHE A 6 -0.23 -1.96 5.39
CA PHE A 6 -1.35 -2.65 4.76
C PHE A 6 -2.52 -2.90 5.73
N ALA A 7 -2.25 -3.27 6.99
CA ALA A 7 -3.27 -3.54 7.99
C ALA A 7 -3.79 -2.28 8.70
N SER A 8 -3.08 -1.16 8.58
CA SER A 8 -3.37 0.07 9.31
C SER A 8 -4.62 0.81 8.80
N HIS A 9 -5.18 1.64 9.66
CA HIS A 9 -6.41 2.40 9.46
C HIS A 9 -6.18 3.87 9.07
N ASP A 10 -4.93 4.31 8.95
CA ASP A 10 -4.57 5.71 8.73
C ASP A 10 -3.73 5.87 7.46
N TRP A 11 -4.38 5.81 6.29
CA TRP A 11 -3.72 6.06 5.00
C TRP A 11 -3.87 7.51 4.58
N LEU A 12 -5.10 8.00 4.55
CA LEU A 12 -5.44 9.38 4.21
C LEU A 12 -6.58 9.82 5.13
N GLY A 13 -6.71 11.11 5.37
CA GLY A 13 -7.82 11.58 6.17
C GLY A 13 -8.02 13.08 6.14
N LEU A 14 -9.03 13.49 6.89
CA LEU A 14 -9.36 14.85 7.23
C LEU A 14 -9.11 15.02 8.73
N GLU A 15 -8.36 16.07 9.10
CA GLU A 15 -8.02 16.35 10.49
C GLU A 15 -9.28 16.35 11.37
N GLN A 16 -9.20 15.64 12.50
CA GLN A 16 -10.28 15.53 13.50
C GLN A 16 -11.61 14.95 12.98
N GLY A 17 -11.62 14.40 11.77
CA GLY A 17 -12.84 13.97 11.10
C GLY A 17 -12.88 12.51 10.73
N THR A 18 -12.29 12.22 9.58
CA THR A 18 -12.43 10.92 8.92
C THR A 18 -11.08 10.45 8.44
N THR A 19 -10.74 9.20 8.71
CA THR A 19 -9.63 8.50 8.06
C THR A 19 -10.17 7.42 7.15
N ILE A 20 -9.52 7.27 6.01
CA ILE A 20 -9.77 6.18 5.07
C ILE A 20 -8.53 5.29 5.01
N SER A 21 -8.78 3.99 4.89
CA SER A 21 -7.77 2.97 4.70
C SER A 21 -8.23 1.95 3.67
N LEU A 22 -7.35 1.02 3.32
CA LEU A 22 -7.69 -0.08 2.41
C LEU A 22 -8.88 -0.88 2.91
N TRP A 23 -8.98 -1.17 4.21
CA TRP A 23 -9.95 -2.14 4.74
C TRP A 23 -11.16 -1.50 5.41
N ARG A 24 -10.97 -0.31 5.97
CA ARG A 24 -11.94 0.35 6.85
C ARG A 24 -11.93 1.85 6.64
N LYS A 25 -13.07 2.48 6.94
CA LYS A 25 -13.19 3.91 7.18
C LYS A 25 -13.33 4.13 8.68
N CYS A 26 -12.70 5.16 9.23
CA CYS A 26 -12.86 5.53 10.63
C CYS A 26 -13.31 6.97 10.72
N HIS A 27 -14.26 7.24 11.60
CA HIS A 27 -14.74 8.58 11.90
C HIS A 27 -14.50 8.88 13.38
N ARG A 28 -14.10 10.10 13.70
CA ARG A 28 -14.00 10.59 15.07
C ARG A 28 -15.31 11.27 15.44
N ASP A 29 -15.95 10.77 16.49
CA ASP A 29 -17.15 11.39 17.07
C ASP A 29 -16.69 12.52 18.01
N TYR A 30 -16.91 13.78 17.66
CA TYR A 30 -16.45 14.95 18.41
C TYR A 30 -17.15 15.11 19.76
N VAL A 31 -18.31 14.47 19.96
CA VAL A 31 -19.07 14.58 21.22
C VAL A 31 -18.44 13.72 22.31
N ILE A 32 -18.02 12.51 21.96
CA ILE A 32 -17.45 11.53 22.89
C ILE A 32 -15.92 11.38 22.78
N ASP A 33 -15.33 12.00 21.76
CA ASP A 33 -13.91 11.90 21.42
C ASP A 33 -13.41 10.47 21.14
N VAL A 34 -14.22 9.66 20.46
CA VAL A 34 -13.91 8.26 20.16
C VAL A 34 -13.87 8.01 18.65
N TRP A 35 -12.85 7.26 18.21
CA TRP A 35 -12.77 6.74 16.86
C TRP A 35 -13.68 5.53 16.66
N ARG A 36 -14.61 5.62 15.70
CA ARG A 36 -15.45 4.50 15.26
C ARG A 36 -14.99 4.06 13.87
N CYS A 37 -14.45 2.86 13.80
CA CYS A 37 -14.02 2.25 12.55
C CYS A 37 -15.05 1.23 12.06
N GLN A 38 -15.42 1.32 10.79
CA GLN A 38 -16.35 0.41 10.14
C GLN A 38 -15.74 -0.11 8.84
N PRO A 39 -16.05 -1.36 8.43
CA PRO A 39 -15.74 -1.80 7.08
C PRO A 39 -16.47 -0.92 6.05
N TRP A 40 -16.02 -0.98 4.80
CA TRP A 40 -16.70 -0.29 3.72
C TRP A 40 -18.08 -0.90 3.45
N ASP A 41 -19.16 -0.14 3.69
CA ASP A 41 -20.53 -0.58 3.36
C ASP A 41 -20.70 -0.78 1.85
N SER A 42 -20.14 0.15 1.06
CA SER A 42 -19.98 0.05 -0.39
C SER A 42 -18.53 0.38 -0.72
N LEU A 43 -17.78 -0.62 -1.19
CA LEU A 43 -16.35 -0.48 -1.45
C LEU A 43 -16.11 0.38 -2.70
N PRO A 44 -15.49 1.58 -2.56
CA PRO A 44 -15.23 2.44 -3.71
C PRO A 44 -14.32 1.74 -4.73
N GLY A 45 -14.54 2.00 -6.03
CA GLY A 45 -13.78 1.33 -7.10
C GLY A 45 -12.26 1.53 -6.97
N PHE A 46 -11.82 2.72 -6.55
CA PHE A 46 -10.40 3.00 -6.35
C PHE A 46 -9.80 2.24 -5.16
N VAL A 47 -10.55 2.07 -4.06
CA VAL A 47 -10.11 1.27 -2.91
C VAL A 47 -9.99 -0.20 -3.32
N ARG A 48 -10.95 -0.72 -4.09
CA ARG A 48 -10.88 -2.09 -4.64
C ARG A 48 -9.65 -2.29 -5.52
N ALA A 49 -9.34 -1.33 -6.40
CA ALA A 49 -8.15 -1.39 -7.23
C ALA A 49 -6.86 -1.34 -6.38
N ALA A 50 -6.79 -0.44 -5.40
CA ALA A 50 -5.67 -0.35 -4.47
C ALA A 50 -5.48 -1.64 -3.66
N GLN A 51 -6.55 -2.24 -3.15
CA GLN A 51 -6.51 -3.55 -2.50
C GLN A 51 -5.96 -4.62 -3.44
N ALA A 52 -6.42 -4.69 -4.69
CA ALA A 52 -5.95 -5.66 -5.67
C ALA A 52 -4.44 -5.50 -5.94
N PHE A 53 -3.97 -4.27 -6.15
CA PHE A 53 -2.54 -3.99 -6.29
C PHE A 53 -1.76 -4.38 -5.04
N CYS A 54 -2.25 -4.03 -3.86
CA CYS A 54 -1.57 -4.34 -2.61
C CYS A 54 -1.48 -5.84 -2.34
N VAL A 55 -2.56 -6.60 -2.58
CA VAL A 55 -2.60 -8.06 -2.41
C VAL A 55 -1.72 -8.74 -3.45
N THR A 56 -1.77 -8.30 -4.71
CA THR A 56 -0.90 -8.85 -5.77
C THR A 56 0.57 -8.59 -5.45
N GLY A 57 0.92 -7.38 -5.02
CA GLY A 57 2.28 -7.05 -4.56
C GLY A 57 2.72 -7.88 -3.35
N LEU A 58 1.82 -8.12 -2.39
CA LEU A 58 2.12 -8.97 -1.23
C LEU A 58 2.41 -10.41 -1.64
N LEU A 59 1.59 -10.97 -2.54
CA LEU A 59 1.76 -12.34 -3.04
C LEU A 59 3.07 -12.48 -3.83
N THR A 60 3.38 -11.54 -4.72
CA THR A 60 4.64 -11.57 -5.49
C THR A 60 5.86 -11.43 -4.59
N TYR A 61 5.77 -10.61 -3.53
CA TYR A 61 6.80 -10.52 -2.50
C TYR A 61 6.95 -11.83 -1.70
N ALA A 62 5.85 -12.46 -1.30
CA ALA A 62 5.90 -13.74 -0.58
C ALA A 62 6.55 -14.83 -1.45
N PHE A 63 6.19 -14.90 -2.73
CA PHE A 63 6.82 -15.83 -3.67
C PHE A 63 8.30 -15.54 -3.89
N SER A 64 8.71 -14.27 -3.99
CA SER A 64 10.13 -13.93 -4.15
C SER A 64 10.95 -14.33 -2.92
N VAL A 65 10.41 -14.18 -1.71
CA VAL A 65 11.06 -14.64 -0.46
C VAL A 65 11.17 -16.16 -0.43
N ILE A 66 10.13 -16.90 -0.82
CA ILE A 66 10.19 -18.38 -0.89
C ILE A 66 11.27 -18.82 -1.89
N ILE A 67 11.31 -18.21 -3.08
CA ILE A 67 12.32 -18.50 -4.10
C ILE A 67 13.72 -18.15 -3.58
N LEU A 68 13.88 -17.03 -2.89
CA LEU A 68 15.15 -16.63 -2.28
C LEU A 68 15.65 -17.68 -1.28
N ILE A 69 14.77 -18.13 -0.38
CA ILE A 69 15.11 -19.17 0.60
C ILE A 69 15.49 -20.47 -0.11
N ALA A 70 14.73 -20.88 -1.12
CA ALA A 70 15.06 -22.06 -1.92
C ALA A 70 16.42 -21.91 -2.63
N TYR A 71 16.70 -20.75 -3.21
CA TYR A 71 17.96 -20.42 -3.88
C TYR A 71 19.16 -20.47 -2.91
N LEU A 72 19.00 -19.98 -1.69
CA LEU A 72 20.04 -20.01 -0.66
C LEU A 72 20.28 -21.41 -0.09
N THR A 73 19.25 -22.26 -0.02
CA THR A 73 19.32 -23.60 0.60
C THR A 73 19.74 -24.69 -0.38
N VAL A 74 19.36 -24.58 -1.66
CA VAL A 74 19.61 -25.61 -2.66
C VAL A 74 20.73 -25.16 -3.60
N GLN A 75 21.94 -25.69 -3.40
CA GLN A 75 23.12 -25.36 -4.22
C GLN A 75 22.92 -25.55 -5.73
N PHE A 76 22.06 -26.49 -6.14
CA PHE A 76 21.73 -26.69 -7.55
C PHE A 76 21.03 -25.47 -8.18
N LEU A 77 20.12 -24.81 -7.43
CA LEU A 77 19.40 -23.63 -7.92
C LEU A 77 20.32 -22.42 -8.13
N GLN A 78 21.44 -22.35 -7.40
CA GLN A 78 22.45 -21.31 -7.56
C GLN A 78 23.11 -21.32 -8.94
N ARG A 79 23.14 -22.48 -9.60
CA ARG A 79 23.68 -22.62 -10.96
C ARG A 79 22.70 -22.18 -12.05
N ILE A 80 21.42 -22.01 -11.71
CA ILE A 80 20.37 -21.65 -12.67
C ILE A 80 20.14 -20.14 -12.67
N ARG A 81 20.72 -19.44 -13.65
CA ARG A 81 20.57 -17.98 -13.81
C ARG A 81 19.12 -17.51 -13.90
N GLY A 82 18.26 -18.33 -14.49
CA GLY A 82 16.83 -18.02 -14.63
C GLY A 82 16.14 -17.75 -13.30
N VAL A 83 16.58 -18.39 -12.21
CA VAL A 83 16.00 -18.18 -10.87
C VAL A 83 16.28 -16.76 -10.37
N LEU A 84 17.49 -16.25 -10.58
CA LEU A 84 17.88 -14.93 -10.13
C LEU A 84 17.21 -13.82 -10.96
N VAL A 85 17.06 -14.01 -12.28
CA VAL A 85 16.27 -13.11 -13.15
C VAL A 85 14.80 -13.11 -12.73
N MET A 86 14.21 -14.28 -12.48
CA MET A 86 12.83 -14.40 -12.00
C MET A 86 12.62 -13.68 -10.67
N LEU A 87 13.56 -13.83 -9.73
CA LEU A 87 13.52 -13.16 -8.43
C LEU A 87 13.58 -11.63 -8.59
N CYS A 88 14.45 -11.11 -9.46
CA CYS A 88 14.51 -9.68 -9.77
C CYS A 88 13.17 -9.16 -10.32
N LEU A 89 12.58 -9.87 -11.29
CA LEU A 89 11.30 -9.49 -11.89
C LEU A 89 10.16 -9.50 -10.87
N LEU A 90 10.13 -10.47 -9.95
CA LEU A 90 9.11 -10.55 -8.90
C LEU A 90 9.24 -9.41 -7.89
N ILE A 91 10.47 -9.09 -7.44
CA ILE A 91 10.71 -7.97 -6.52
C ILE A 91 10.34 -6.64 -7.18
N PHE A 92 10.74 -6.44 -8.45
CA PHE A 92 10.37 -5.26 -9.21
C PHE A 92 8.84 -5.12 -9.33
N THR A 93 8.16 -6.20 -9.72
CA THR A 93 6.70 -6.22 -9.84
C THR A 93 6.03 -5.91 -8.51
N SER A 94 6.50 -6.48 -7.39
CA SER A 94 6.01 -6.15 -6.05
C SER A 94 6.14 -4.66 -5.72
N GLY A 95 7.31 -4.07 -6.00
CA GLY A 95 7.56 -2.64 -5.79
C GLY A 95 6.62 -1.76 -6.62
N CYS A 96 6.47 -2.07 -7.91
CA CYS A 96 5.57 -1.36 -8.81
C CYS A 96 4.11 -1.45 -8.39
N MET A 97 3.63 -2.63 -7.99
CA MET A 97 2.25 -2.81 -7.51
C MET A 97 1.99 -1.97 -6.25
N THR A 98 2.97 -1.92 -5.34
CA THR A 98 2.87 -1.06 -4.14
C THR A 98 2.80 0.42 -4.50
N LEU A 99 3.61 0.88 -5.46
CA LEU A 99 3.57 2.26 -5.94
C LEU A 99 2.23 2.59 -6.64
N LEU A 100 1.70 1.68 -7.46
CA LEU A 100 0.40 1.88 -8.10
C LEU A 100 -0.72 1.99 -7.06
N ALA A 101 -0.70 1.17 -6.01
CA ALA A 101 -1.65 1.28 -4.90
C ALA A 101 -1.55 2.65 -4.20
N LEU A 102 -0.33 3.13 -3.95
CA LEU A 102 -0.08 4.45 -3.36
C LEU A 102 -0.57 5.59 -4.24
N ILE A 103 -0.33 5.52 -5.56
CA ILE A 103 -0.78 6.54 -6.51
C ILE A 103 -2.31 6.57 -6.57
N VAL A 104 -2.95 5.40 -6.69
CA VAL A 104 -4.42 5.30 -6.73
C VAL A 104 -5.02 5.80 -5.43
N MET A 105 -4.54 5.33 -4.27
CA MET A 105 -5.04 5.82 -2.99
C MET A 105 -4.78 7.32 -2.82
N GLY A 106 -3.58 7.80 -3.15
CA GLY A 106 -3.20 9.20 -2.99
C GLY A 106 -4.07 10.14 -3.83
N ILE A 107 -4.17 9.89 -5.14
CA ILE A 107 -4.91 10.75 -6.05
C ILE A 107 -6.43 10.55 -5.87
N LYS A 108 -6.93 9.31 -5.99
CA LYS A 108 -8.37 9.06 -5.92
C LYS A 108 -8.94 9.15 -4.51
N GLY A 109 -8.14 8.86 -3.50
CA GLY A 109 -8.54 9.13 -2.11
C GLY A 109 -8.63 10.62 -1.82
N HIS A 110 -7.73 11.45 -2.35
CA HIS A 110 -7.83 12.90 -2.25
C HIS A 110 -9.08 13.44 -2.98
N ASP A 111 -9.31 13.00 -4.21
CA ASP A 111 -10.52 13.36 -4.99
C ASP A 111 -11.78 12.99 -4.19
N HIS A 112 -11.83 11.76 -3.66
CA HIS A 112 -12.98 11.27 -2.89
C HIS A 112 -13.23 12.06 -1.61
N LEU A 113 -12.18 12.40 -0.84
CA LEU A 113 -12.32 13.23 0.36
C LEU A 113 -12.73 14.67 0.03
N THR A 114 -12.35 15.18 -1.14
CA THR A 114 -12.75 16.51 -1.61
C THR A 114 -14.22 16.52 -2.02
N GLU A 115 -14.67 15.48 -2.74
CA GLU A 115 -16.07 15.31 -3.11
C GLU A 115 -16.97 15.17 -1.87
N LEU A 116 -16.51 14.44 -0.85
CA LEU A 116 -17.21 14.30 0.43
C LEU A 116 -17.47 15.66 1.12
N LYS A 117 -16.58 16.64 0.92
CA LYS A 117 -16.75 18.00 1.45
C LYS A 117 -17.72 18.86 0.65
N MET A 118 -17.94 18.53 -0.63
CA MET A 118 -18.81 19.29 -1.52
C MET A 118 -20.25 18.77 -1.54
N ASP A 119 -20.50 17.55 -1.06
CA ASP A 119 -21.86 17.02 -0.94
C ASP A 119 -22.53 17.48 0.36
N ASP A 120 -23.31 18.56 0.27
CA ASP A 120 -24.05 19.17 1.38
C ASP A 120 -24.86 18.14 2.18
N ARG A 121 -25.38 17.08 1.55
CA ARG A 121 -26.23 16.08 2.21
C ARG A 121 -25.41 15.13 3.07
N GLU A 122 -24.26 14.69 2.58
CA GLU A 122 -23.29 13.89 3.35
C GLU A 122 -22.71 14.72 4.50
N VAL A 123 -22.38 16.00 4.25
CA VAL A 123 -21.89 16.94 5.26
C VAL A 123 -22.90 17.07 6.40
N LEU A 124 -24.16 17.40 6.09
CA LEU A 124 -25.23 17.54 7.08
C LEU A 124 -25.45 16.25 7.87
N ARG A 125 -25.40 15.09 7.20
CA ARG A 125 -25.57 13.79 7.86
C ARG A 125 -24.42 13.47 8.81
N LEU A 126 -23.17 13.68 8.38
CA LEU A 126 -21.98 13.41 9.18
C LEU A 126 -21.87 14.38 10.36
N LEU A 127 -22.18 15.66 10.15
CA LEU A 127 -22.25 16.66 11.21
C LEU A 127 -23.33 16.29 12.25
N ALA A 128 -24.51 15.85 11.81
CA ALA A 128 -25.57 15.37 12.70
C ALA A 128 -25.16 14.15 13.53
N THR A 129 -24.23 13.33 13.03
CA THR A 129 -23.67 12.19 13.76
C THR A 129 -22.45 12.51 14.61
N GLY A 130 -22.05 13.78 14.69
CA GLY A 130 -20.90 14.17 15.49
C GLY A 130 -19.56 14.09 14.76
N VAL A 131 -19.50 14.16 13.43
CA VAL A 131 -18.24 14.04 12.67
C VAL A 131 -17.93 15.35 11.95
N ASP A 132 -16.76 15.93 12.23
CA ASP A 132 -16.27 17.13 11.53
C ASP A 132 -15.54 16.73 10.24
N ILE A 133 -16.07 17.09 9.07
CA ILE A 133 -15.41 16.84 7.79
C ILE A 133 -14.80 18.08 7.16
N LEU A 134 -14.80 19.23 7.85
CA LEU A 134 -14.21 20.47 7.35
C LEU A 134 -12.69 20.51 7.55
N GLY A 135 -12.14 19.60 8.36
CA GLY A 135 -10.71 19.48 8.67
C GLY A 135 -9.81 19.41 7.43
N ARG A 136 -8.54 19.81 7.58
CA ARG A 136 -7.58 19.80 6.46
C ARG A 136 -7.24 18.38 6.03
N PHE A 137 -6.95 18.20 4.75
CA PHE A 137 -6.46 16.94 4.24
C PHE A 137 -5.07 16.65 4.82
N TYR A 138 -4.85 15.42 5.26
CA TYR A 138 -3.54 14.96 5.71
C TYR A 138 -3.24 13.56 5.16
N ILE A 139 -1.95 13.28 5.03
CA ILE A 139 -1.43 11.97 4.65
C ILE A 139 -1.12 11.20 5.92
N GLY A 140 -1.75 10.04 6.08
CA GLY A 140 -1.57 9.19 7.26
C GLY A 140 -0.21 8.51 7.28
N TRP A 141 0.22 8.10 8.48
CA TRP A 141 1.56 7.50 8.66
C TRP A 141 1.73 6.21 7.86
N SER A 142 0.64 5.47 7.64
CA SER A 142 0.66 4.19 6.93
C SER A 142 1.03 4.38 5.46
N PHE A 143 0.57 5.49 4.86
CA PHE A 143 0.93 5.84 3.49
C PHE A 143 2.43 6.11 3.36
N VAL A 144 3.00 6.85 4.32
CA VAL A 144 4.45 7.13 4.38
C VAL A 144 5.25 5.84 4.56
N VAL A 145 4.82 4.95 5.47
CA VAL A 145 5.50 3.66 5.70
C VAL A 145 5.41 2.76 4.47
N ALA A 146 4.28 2.73 3.76
CA ALA A 146 4.14 1.99 2.51
C ALA A 146 5.05 2.57 1.41
N LEU A 147 5.17 3.90 1.30
CA LEU A 147 6.10 4.55 0.37
C LEU A 147 7.56 4.17 0.66
N ILE A 148 7.99 4.28 1.92
CA ILE A 148 9.35 3.87 2.33
C ILE A 148 9.57 2.39 2.01
N SER A 149 8.58 1.53 2.30
CA SER A 149 8.67 0.11 1.99
C SER A 149 8.80 -0.16 0.50
N ALA A 150 8.11 0.59 -0.36
CA ALA A 150 8.21 0.47 -1.81
C ALA A 150 9.60 0.87 -2.30
N LEU A 151 10.14 1.98 -1.78
CA LEU A 151 11.50 2.44 -2.11
C LEU A 151 12.56 1.41 -1.71
N VAL A 152 12.49 0.86 -0.49
CA VAL A 152 13.40 -0.20 -0.03
C VAL A 152 13.30 -1.45 -0.92
N THR A 153 12.09 -1.82 -1.35
CA THR A 153 11.87 -2.97 -2.25
C THR A 153 12.53 -2.72 -3.62
N LEU A 154 12.39 -1.52 -4.18
CA LEU A 154 13.02 -1.15 -5.45
C LEU A 154 14.55 -1.03 -5.34
N SER A 155 15.06 -0.52 -4.22
CA SER A 155 16.51 -0.53 -3.95
C SER A 155 17.05 -1.95 -3.87
N SER A 156 16.30 -2.88 -3.25
CA SER A 156 16.67 -4.30 -3.19
C SER A 156 16.72 -4.92 -4.59
N PHE A 157 15.77 -4.58 -5.46
CA PHE A 157 15.82 -4.98 -6.87
C PHE A 157 17.08 -4.48 -7.58
N MET A 158 17.48 -3.21 -7.37
CA MET A 158 18.70 -2.68 -7.98
C MET A 158 19.95 -3.46 -7.53
N CYS A 159 20.03 -3.82 -6.25
CA CYS A 159 21.11 -4.67 -5.74
C CYS A 159 21.12 -6.06 -6.40
N CYS A 160 19.97 -6.74 -6.47
CA CYS A 160 19.86 -8.05 -7.11
C CYS A 160 20.20 -8.00 -8.61
N MET A 161 19.83 -6.92 -9.31
CA MET A 161 20.19 -6.72 -10.71
C MET A 161 21.69 -6.55 -10.93
N VAL A 162 22.37 -5.81 -10.04
CA VAL A 162 23.84 -5.66 -10.10
C VAL A 162 24.52 -7.02 -9.92
N GLU A 163 24.05 -7.83 -8.98
CA GLU A 163 24.55 -9.19 -8.78
C GLU A 163 24.27 -10.09 -10.01
N ALA A 164 23.08 -9.98 -10.60
CA ALA A 164 22.71 -10.69 -11.83
C ALA A 164 23.69 -10.40 -12.98
N VAL A 165 24.00 -9.12 -13.17
CA VAL A 165 24.94 -8.66 -14.20
C VAL A 165 26.36 -9.14 -13.90
N HIS A 166 26.79 -9.08 -12.63
CA HIS A 166 28.11 -9.55 -12.23
C HIS A 166 28.30 -11.05 -12.50
N VAL A 167 27.34 -11.89 -12.09
CA VAL A 167 27.36 -13.34 -12.34
C VAL A 167 27.30 -13.65 -13.85
N GLY A 168 26.61 -12.81 -14.62
CA GLY A 168 26.57 -12.90 -16.08
C GLY A 168 27.94 -12.71 -16.73
N MET A 169 28.75 -11.77 -16.24
CA MET A 169 30.08 -11.45 -16.81
C MET A 169 31.17 -12.46 -16.44
N THR A 170 31.09 -13.14 -15.28
CA THR A 170 32.12 -14.09 -14.82
C THR A 170 32.05 -15.48 -15.48
N SER A 171 31.24 -15.63 -16.52
CA SER A 171 30.86 -16.93 -17.06
C SER A 171 31.14 -17.11 -18.56
N GLU A 172 31.83 -16.13 -19.13
CA GLU A 172 32.57 -16.23 -20.39
C GLU A 172 34.04 -16.56 -20.08
#